data_AF-A0A949KFH7-F1
#
_entry.id   AF-A0A949KFH7-F1
#
_cell.length_a   1.000
_cell.length_b   1.000
_cell.length_c   1.000
_cell.angle_alpha   90.00
_cell.angle_beta   90.00
_cell.angle_gamma   90.00
#
_symmetry.space_group_name_H-M   'P 1'
#
loop_
_entity.id
_entity.type
_entity.pdbx_description
1 polymer ?
#
loop_
_entity_poly.entity_id
_entity_poly.type
_entity_poly.pdbx_seq_one_letter_code
_entity_poly.pdbx_strand_id
1 'polypeptide(L)'
;MLAEALRLIRVYHDMKQQDLADLLGLSKSYVSEIESGKKTPSLEVIDKYAKAFGIPSSSILFFAENISEPNKASRSRSQIAGKVLKFLQFIEVKTADGTA
;
A
#
# COMPACT_ATOMS: atom_id res chain seq x y z
N MET A 1 -6.54 9.98 3.34
CA MET A 1 -6.79 8.55 3.57
C MET A 1 -6.09 7.69 2.52
N LEU A 2 -6.54 7.69 1.27
CA LEU A 2 -5.91 6.87 0.21
C LEU A 2 -4.47 7.29 -0.14
N ALA A 3 -4.20 8.59 -0.25
CA ALA A 3 -2.85 9.13 -0.46
C ALA A 3 -1.84 8.59 0.57
N GLU A 4 -2.24 8.59 1.84
CA GLU A 4 -1.41 8.12 2.95
C GLU A 4 -1.20 6.60 2.90
N ALA A 5 -2.24 5.81 2.55
CA ALA A 5 -2.09 4.37 2.35
C ALA A 5 -1.05 4.03 1.27
N LEU A 6 -1.13 4.69 0.11
CA LEU A 6 -0.20 4.48 -0.98
C LEU A 6 1.23 4.90 -0.61
N ARG A 7 1.37 6.02 0.10
CA ARG A 7 2.66 6.48 0.64
C ARG A 7 3.25 5.48 1.63
N LEU A 8 2.44 4.94 2.54
CA LEU A 8 2.88 3.96 3.54
C LEU A 8 3.32 2.64 2.90
N ILE A 9 2.61 2.16 1.86
CA ILE A 9 3.05 1.00 1.08
C ILE A 9 4.45 1.27 0.51
N ARG A 10 4.66 2.44 -0.14
CA ARG A 10 5.99 2.79 -0.69
C ARG A 10 7.08 2.81 0.38
N VAL A 11 6.82 3.47 1.51
CA VAL A 11 7.80 3.62 2.60
C VAL A 11 8.11 2.28 3.26
N TYR A 12 7.12 1.40 3.41
CA TYR A 12 7.33 0.05 3.93
C TYR A 12 8.30 -0.77 3.07
N HIS A 13 8.29 -0.56 1.75
CA HIS A 13 9.22 -1.19 0.81
C HIS A 13 10.55 -0.42 0.66
N ASP A 14 10.82 0.58 1.50
CA ASP A 14 12.03 1.42 1.49
C ASP A 14 12.34 2.07 0.11
N MET A 15 11.29 2.41 -0.64
CA MET A 15 11.43 2.97 -1.99
C MET A 15 11.39 4.50 -1.97
N LYS A 16 12.25 5.13 -2.77
CA LYS A 16 12.09 6.56 -3.11
C LYS A 16 10.90 6.72 -4.06
N GLN A 17 10.37 7.94 -4.15
CA GLN A 17 9.28 8.24 -5.10
C GLN A 17 9.66 7.99 -6.56
N GLN A 18 10.95 8.14 -6.90
CA GLN A 18 11.46 7.84 -8.23
C GLN A 18 11.40 6.34 -8.51
N ASP A 19 11.93 5.51 -7.60
CA ASP A 19 11.94 4.06 -7.73
C ASP A 19 10.52 3.50 -7.91
N LEU A 20 9.55 4.05 -7.17
CA LEU A 20 8.15 3.68 -7.32
C LEU A 20 7.57 4.12 -8.67
N ALA A 21 7.88 5.33 -9.10
CA ALA A 21 7.41 5.84 -10.38
C ALA A 21 7.88 4.94 -11.52
N ASP A 22 9.15 4.54 -11.49
CA ASP A 22 9.73 3.63 -12.47
C ASP A 22 9.06 2.24 -12.41
N LEU A 23 8.84 1.70 -11.21
CA LEU A 23 8.15 0.41 -11.01
C LEU A 23 6.71 0.41 -11.54
N LEU A 24 5.97 1.50 -11.35
CA LEU A 24 4.55 1.59 -11.75
C LEU A 24 4.36 2.13 -13.18
N GLY A 25 5.44 2.49 -13.87
CA GLY A 25 5.36 3.18 -15.16
C GLY A 25 4.57 4.49 -15.05
N LEU A 26 4.88 5.29 -14.03
CA LEU A 26 4.30 6.60 -13.75
C LEU A 26 5.41 7.66 -13.73
N SER A 27 5.05 8.94 -13.75
CA SER A 27 6.04 9.99 -13.50
C SER A 27 6.24 10.22 -11.99
N LYS A 28 7.47 10.55 -11.59
CA LYS A 28 7.76 10.93 -10.19
C LYS A 28 6.89 12.09 -9.72
N SER A 29 6.63 13.07 -10.59
CA SER A 29 5.73 14.18 -10.29
C SER A 29 4.33 13.67 -9.96
N TYR A 30 3.78 12.77 -10.77
CA TYR A 30 2.46 12.20 -10.51
C TYR A 30 2.42 11.39 -9.21
N VAL A 31 3.45 10.57 -8.92
CA VAL A 31 3.60 9.87 -7.62
C VAL A 31 3.60 10.87 -6.45
N SER A 32 4.33 11.97 -6.58
CA SER A 32 4.35 13.01 -5.55
C SER A 32 2.99 13.68 -5.36
N GLU A 33 2.27 13.98 -6.45
CA GLU A 33 0.95 14.59 -6.41
C GLU A 33 -0.11 13.67 -5.79
N ILE A 34 -0.05 12.35 -6.02
CA ILE A 34 -0.97 11.40 -5.39
C ILE A 34 -0.66 11.21 -3.91
N GLU A 35 0.61 11.13 -3.51
CA GLU A 35 1.01 10.90 -2.11
C GLU A 35 0.80 12.12 -1.22
N SER A 36 0.92 13.32 -1.78
CA SER A 36 0.57 14.57 -1.09
C SER A 36 -0.94 14.82 -1.03
N GLY A 37 -1.75 13.99 -1.70
CA GLY A 37 -3.20 14.17 -1.80
C GLY A 37 -3.64 15.31 -2.71
N LYS A 38 -2.71 15.95 -3.44
CA LYS A 38 -3.01 16.99 -4.43
C LYS A 38 -3.83 16.42 -5.61
N LYS A 39 -3.59 15.15 -5.97
CA LYS A 39 -4.39 14.41 -6.94
C LYS A 39 -4.96 13.14 -6.32
N THR A 40 -6.21 12.85 -6.66
CA THR A 40 -6.82 11.56 -6.34
C THR A 40 -6.28 10.50 -7.30
N PRO A 41 -5.67 9.40 -6.81
CA PRO A 41 -5.23 8.30 -7.66
C PRO A 41 -6.44 7.58 -8.28
N SER A 42 -6.30 7.15 -9.54
CA SER A 42 -7.34 6.36 -10.21
C SER A 42 -7.36 4.91 -9.72
N LEU A 43 -8.42 4.17 -10.04
CA LEU A 43 -8.45 2.71 -9.82
C LEU A 43 -7.33 1.99 -10.56
N GLU A 44 -6.93 2.47 -11.73
CA GLU A 44 -5.79 1.93 -12.48
C GLU A 44 -4.49 2.10 -11.69
N VAL A 45 -4.28 3.24 -11.04
CA VAL A 45 -3.12 3.43 -10.16
C VAL A 45 -3.17 2.45 -8.99
N ILE A 46 -4.32 2.30 -8.33
CA ILE A 46 -4.45 1.32 -7.23
C ILE A 46 -4.14 -0.10 -7.72
N ASP A 47 -4.61 -0.47 -8.92
CA ASP A 47 -4.33 -1.77 -9.54
C ASP A 47 -2.84 -1.95 -9.89
N LYS A 48 -2.14 -0.88 -10.30
CA LYS A 48 -0.68 -0.89 -10.47
C LYS A 48 0.04 -1.18 -9.16
N TYR A 49 -0.34 -0.52 -8.05
CA TYR A 49 0.21 -0.83 -6.73
C TYR A 49 -0.10 -2.28 -6.33
N ALA A 50 -1.34 -2.72 -6.54
CA ALA A 50 -1.79 -4.06 -6.22
C ALA A 50 -0.93 -5.12 -6.93
N LYS A 51 -0.71 -4.96 -8.23
CA LYS A 51 0.13 -5.86 -9.03
C LYS A 51 1.59 -5.80 -8.62
N ALA A 52 2.16 -4.60 -8.46
CA ALA A 52 3.58 -4.40 -8.15
C ALA A 52 3.96 -5.04 -6.81
N PHE A 53 3.08 -4.91 -5.80
CA PHE A 53 3.36 -5.39 -4.44
C PHE A 53 2.64 -6.70 -4.11
N GLY A 54 1.86 -7.28 -5.03
CA GLY A 54 1.07 -8.48 -4.79
C GLY A 54 -0.09 -8.28 -3.80
N ILE A 55 -0.56 -7.06 -3.61
CA ILE A 55 -1.58 -6.71 -2.62
C ILE A 55 -2.93 -6.65 -3.31
N PRO A 56 -4.01 -7.27 -2.82
CA PRO A 56 -5.34 -7.07 -3.41
C PRO A 56 -5.75 -5.59 -3.34
N SER A 57 -6.27 -5.02 -4.44
CA SER A 57 -6.74 -3.63 -4.48
C SER A 57 -7.78 -3.31 -3.39
N SER A 58 -8.63 -4.28 -3.06
CA SER A 58 -9.60 -4.18 -1.96
C SER A 58 -8.94 -4.04 -0.58
N SER A 59 -7.78 -4.67 -0.37
CA SER A 59 -7.00 -4.53 0.87
C SER A 59 -6.40 -3.12 0.99
N ILE A 60 -5.93 -2.53 -0.11
CA ILE A 60 -5.42 -1.15 -0.14
C ILE A 60 -6.53 -0.16 0.22
N LEU A 61 -7.71 -0.32 -0.39
CA LEU A 61 -8.88 0.53 -0.12
C LEU A 61 -9.35 0.40 1.33
N PHE A 62 -9.47 -0.83 1.83
CA PHE A 62 -9.82 -1.07 3.23
C PHE A 62 -8.80 -0.42 4.17
N PHE A 63 -7.51 -0.55 3.90
CA PHE A 63 -6.48 0.09 4.73
C PHE A 63 -6.60 1.62 4.70
N ALA A 64 -6.83 2.21 3.53
CA ALA A 64 -7.04 3.64 3.38
C ALA A 64 -8.21 4.17 4.25
N GLU A 65 -9.33 3.46 4.29
CA GLU A 65 -10.49 3.81 5.12
C GLU A 65 -10.18 3.77 6.63
N ASN A 66 -9.25 2.90 7.06
CA ASN A 66 -8.97 2.64 8.46
C ASN A 66 -7.77 3.41 9.03
N ILE A 67 -6.96 4.08 8.20
CA ILE A 67 -5.79 4.89 8.64
C ILE A 67 -6.18 6.04 9.58
N SER A 68 -7.37 6.63 9.41
CA SER A 68 -7.75 7.86 10.12
C SER A 68 -8.46 7.63 11.46
N GLU A 69 -8.74 6.39 11.85
CA GLU A 69 -9.39 6.07 13.13
C GLU A 69 -8.57 5.11 14.02
N PRO A 70 -7.40 5.54 14.52
CA PRO A 70 -6.59 4.71 15.41
C PRO A 70 -7.31 4.33 16.73
N ASN A 71 -8.31 5.11 17.16
CA ASN A 71 -8.96 4.96 18.48
C ASN A 71 -10.22 4.07 18.52
N LYS A 72 -10.88 3.72 17.39
CA LYS A 72 -11.96 2.72 17.40
C LYS A 72 -11.47 1.26 17.31
N ALA A 73 -10.15 1.06 17.14
CA ALA A 73 -9.52 -0.25 17.07
C ALA A 73 -9.57 -1.05 18.40
N SER A 74 -10.04 -0.47 19.51
CA SER A 74 -10.04 -1.15 20.82
C SER A 74 -10.85 -2.45 20.85
N ARG A 75 -11.85 -2.65 19.96
CA ARG A 75 -12.62 -3.90 19.81
C ARG A 75 -12.25 -4.78 18.61
N SER A 76 -11.47 -4.31 17.63
CA SER A 76 -11.11 -5.07 16.41
C SER A 76 -9.60 -5.19 16.16
N ARG A 77 -8.76 -4.84 17.16
CA ARG A 77 -7.31 -5.07 17.14
C ARG A 77 -6.93 -6.48 16.71
N SER A 78 -7.69 -7.51 17.10
CA SER A 78 -7.43 -8.90 16.72
C SER A 78 -7.64 -9.18 15.21
N GLN A 79 -8.64 -8.54 14.57
CA GLN A 79 -8.89 -8.74 13.15
C GLN A 79 -7.95 -7.91 12.28
N ILE A 80 -7.63 -6.68 12.70
CA ILE A 80 -6.61 -5.85 12.05
C ILE A 80 -5.24 -6.51 12.18
N ALA A 81 -4.87 -6.96 13.38
CA ALA A 81 -3.65 -7.73 13.59
C ALA A 81 -3.65 -9.01 12.75
N GLY A 82 -4.76 -9.74 12.68
CA GLY A 82 -4.88 -10.94 11.85
C GLY A 82 -4.69 -10.65 10.35
N LYS A 83 -5.21 -9.52 9.85
CA LYS A 83 -5.05 -9.13 8.44
C LYS A 83 -3.69 -8.52 8.14
N VAL A 84 -3.10 -7.77 9.06
CA VAL A 84 -1.72 -7.28 8.98
C VAL A 84 -0.75 -8.46 9.06
N LEU A 85 -0.98 -9.43 9.94
CA LEU A 85 -0.23 -10.69 9.98
C LEU A 85 -0.42 -11.48 8.69
N LYS A 86 -1.64 -11.55 8.13
CA LYS A 86 -1.88 -12.21 6.84
C LYS A 86 -1.19 -11.49 5.68
N PHE A 87 -1.10 -10.16 5.74
CA PHE A 87 -0.36 -9.33 4.80
C PHE A 87 1.15 -9.54 4.92
N LEU A 88 1.67 -9.54 6.15
CA LEU A 88 3.08 -9.82 6.45
C LEU A 88 3.48 -11.27 6.07
N GLN A 89 2.63 -12.26 6.38
CA GLN A 89 2.81 -13.66 5.99
C GLN A 89 2.77 -13.83 4.46
N PHE A 90 1.89 -13.11 3.78
CA PHE A 90 1.83 -13.11 2.32
C PHE A 90 3.12 -12.53 1.71
N ILE A 91 3.71 -11.51 2.35
CA ILE A 91 5.01 -10.95 1.96
C ILE A 91 6.15 -11.94 2.26
N GLU A 92 6.12 -12.64 3.40
CA GLU A 92 7.12 -13.64 3.83
C GLU A 92 7.19 -14.86 2.88
N VAL A 93 6.05 -15.37 2.42
CA VAL A 93 6.00 -16.51 1.49
C VAL A 93 6.68 -16.17 0.15
N LYS A 94 6.62 -14.92 -0.30
CA LYS A 94 7.22 -14.50 -1.57
C LYS A 94 8.74 -14.27 -1.49
N THR A 95 9.30 -14.11 -0.29
CA THR A 95 10.75 -14.10 -0.07
C THR A 95 11.38 -15.49 -0.02
N ALA A 96 10.59 -16.55 0.16
CA ALA A 96 11.07 -17.93 0.20
C ALA A 96 11.15 -18.61 -1.19
N ASP A 97 10.30 -18.20 -2.14
CA ASP A 97 10.21 -18.82 -3.48
C ASP A 97 10.87 -17.99 -4.61
N GLY A 98 11.65 -16.97 -4.27
CA GLY A 98 12.24 -16.03 -5.24
C GLY A 98 13.73 -15.76 -5.00
N THR A 99 14.57 -16.69 -5.49
CA THR A 99 16.02 -16.52 -5.76
C THR A 99 16.91 -16.05 -4.60
N ALA A 100 17.50 -17.04 -3.92
CA ALA A 100 18.95 -17.18 -3.91
C ALA A 100 19.33 -18.32 -4.86
#